data_AF-A0ABD3GXP9-F1
#
_entry.id   AF-A0ABD3GXP9-F1
#
_cell.length_a   1.000
_cell.length_b   1.000
_cell.length_c   1.000
_cell.angle_alpha   90.00
_cell.angle_beta   90.00
_cell.angle_gamma   90.00
#
_symmetry.space_group_name_H-M   'P 1'
#
loop_
_entity.id
_entity.type
_entity.pdbx_description
1 polymer ?
#
loop_
_entity_poly.entity_id
_entity_poly.type
_entity_poly.pdbx_seq_one_letter_code
_entity_poly.pdbx_strand_id
1 'polypeptide(L)'
;MNRWEQRWRDVEEGHIPVERAGLKRWSILHRLPYWKDLMIQHLLDPMHIEANVTKSLTKRIFGEKDGKPARRACEEFGVHPEAWIQVSDGGIESFPLAPWILTTEERKICKKRISEIRFLTGFGSCLRKGFEKDGPKWPSALKSHDYHILLQYVLPICLQGLGTQDLRDAICDL
;
A
#
# COMPACT_ATOMS: atom_id res chain seq x y z
N MET A 1 2.75 -21.18 -16.91
CA MET A 1 2.35 -20.89 -15.52
C MET A 1 3.54 -20.24 -14.85
N ASN A 2 3.36 -18.99 -14.43
CA ASN A 2 4.45 -18.15 -13.93
C ASN A 2 4.80 -18.56 -12.50
N ARG A 3 6.06 -18.36 -12.07
CA ARG A 3 6.56 -18.82 -10.76
C ARG A 3 5.68 -18.37 -9.58
N TRP A 4 5.05 -17.19 -9.71
CA TRP A 4 4.18 -16.63 -8.69
C TRP A 4 2.77 -17.25 -8.71
N GLU A 5 2.24 -17.65 -9.88
CA GLU A 5 0.92 -18.31 -10.00
C GLU A 5 0.93 -19.68 -9.31
N GLN A 6 2.01 -20.46 -9.50
CA GLN A 6 2.21 -21.71 -8.78
C GLN A 6 2.24 -21.46 -7.27
N ARG A 7 3.01 -20.44 -6.84
CA ARG A 7 3.15 -20.10 -5.41
C ARG A 7 1.84 -19.67 -4.76
N TRP A 8 0.92 -19.04 -5.50
CA TRP A 8 -0.39 -18.64 -4.99
C TRP A 8 -1.39 -19.80 -4.99
N ARG A 9 -1.38 -20.66 -6.01
CA ARG A 9 -2.18 -21.89 -6.03
C ARG A 9 -1.83 -22.83 -4.87
N ASP A 10 -0.54 -22.97 -4.58
CA ASP A 10 -0.05 -23.77 -3.45
C ASP A 10 -0.58 -23.26 -2.09
N VAL A 11 -0.97 -21.98 -1.99
CA VAL A 11 -1.56 -21.36 -0.80
C VAL A 11 -3.07 -21.61 -0.71
N GLU A 12 -3.78 -21.55 -1.84
CA GLU A 12 -5.24 -21.75 -1.89
C GLU A 12 -5.66 -23.22 -1.72
N GLU A 13 -4.84 -24.17 -2.19
CA GLU A 13 -5.14 -25.60 -2.15
C GLU A 13 -4.83 -26.27 -0.79
N GLY A 14 -4.12 -25.58 0.11
CA GLY A 14 -3.74 -26.10 1.43
C GLY A 14 -4.87 -26.10 2.46
N HIS A 15 -5.62 -27.20 2.58
CA HIS A 15 -6.48 -27.46 3.74
C HIS A 15 -5.66 -28.03 4.92
N ILE A 16 -5.65 -27.37 6.09
CA ILE A 16 -5.04 -27.92 7.31
C ILE A 16 -5.91 -27.62 8.56
N PRO A 17 -6.02 -28.57 9.52
CA PRO A 17 -7.05 -28.58 10.56
C PRO A 17 -6.79 -27.63 11.74
N VAL A 18 -7.88 -27.33 12.46
CA VAL A 18 -8.05 -26.25 13.46
C VAL A 18 -7.32 -26.48 14.81
N GLU A 19 -6.69 -27.61 15.05
CA GLU A 19 -6.28 -27.97 16.42
C GLU A 19 -4.79 -27.76 16.69
N ARG A 20 -4.47 -26.75 17.53
CA ARG A 20 -3.47 -26.79 18.65
C ARG A 20 -2.83 -25.45 19.03
N ALA A 21 -3.25 -24.30 18.47
CA ALA A 21 -2.55 -23.03 18.74
C ALA A 21 -3.20 -22.11 19.81
N GLY A 22 -4.36 -22.45 20.39
CA GLY A 22 -5.05 -21.56 21.34
C GLY A 22 -5.53 -20.23 20.74
N LEU A 23 -5.42 -20.05 19.43
CA LEU A 23 -5.88 -18.88 18.69
C LEU A 23 -7.37 -19.05 18.35
N LYS A 24 -8.21 -18.08 18.74
CA LYS A 24 -9.63 -18.07 18.37
C LYS A 24 -9.87 -17.73 16.89
N ARG A 25 -8.92 -17.04 16.25
CA ARG A 25 -8.91 -16.69 14.81
C ARG A 25 -7.47 -16.58 14.30
N TRP A 26 -7.21 -16.98 13.06
CA TRP A 26 -5.93 -16.78 12.40
C TRP A 26 -5.89 -15.40 11.72
N SER A 27 -4.76 -14.69 11.83
CA SER A 27 -4.49 -13.51 11.01
C SER A 27 -4.43 -13.91 9.54
N ILE A 28 -4.95 -13.10 8.61
CA ILE A 28 -4.86 -13.36 7.16
C ILE A 28 -3.42 -13.60 6.68
N LEU A 29 -2.44 -13.09 7.44
CA LEU A 29 -1.01 -13.28 7.21
C LEU A 29 -0.57 -14.77 7.27
N HIS A 30 -1.37 -15.67 7.83
CA HIS A 30 -1.09 -17.12 7.81
C HIS A 30 -1.01 -17.73 6.40
N ARG A 31 -1.62 -17.05 5.41
CA ARG A 31 -1.60 -17.46 4.01
C ARG A 31 -0.28 -17.13 3.32
N LEU A 32 0.60 -16.36 3.97
CA LEU A 32 1.86 -15.98 3.34
C LEU A 32 2.79 -17.19 3.23
N PRO A 33 3.47 -17.40 2.08
CA PRO A 33 4.29 -18.60 1.85
C PRO A 33 5.41 -18.84 2.87
N TYR A 34 5.87 -17.78 3.55
CA TYR A 34 6.91 -17.85 4.57
C TYR A 34 6.37 -18.07 6.00
N TRP A 35 5.05 -18.14 6.19
CA TRP A 35 4.44 -18.31 7.50
C TRP A 35 4.91 -19.59 8.20
N LYS A 36 5.09 -20.66 7.43
CA LYS A 36 5.64 -21.95 7.89
C LYS A 36 7.09 -21.84 8.37
N ASP A 37 7.83 -20.84 7.89
CA ASP A 37 9.24 -20.61 8.22
C ASP A 37 9.40 -19.73 9.48
N LEU A 38 8.29 -19.16 10.00
CA LEU A 38 8.30 -18.39 11.25
C LEU A 38 8.37 -19.32 12.45
N MET A 39 9.49 -19.27 13.18
CA MET A 39 9.71 -19.97 14.46
C MET A 39 8.56 -19.74 15.46
N ILE A 40 8.00 -18.53 15.50
CA ILE A 40 6.90 -18.16 16.38
C ILE A 40 5.88 -17.35 15.55
N GLN A 41 4.88 -18.06 15.03
CA GLN A 41 3.87 -17.54 14.11
C GLN A 41 3.00 -16.40 14.69
N HIS A 42 2.97 -16.24 16.02
CA HIS A 42 2.20 -15.19 16.70
C HIS A 42 3.02 -13.96 17.10
N LEU A 43 4.35 -13.95 16.88
CA LEU A 43 5.22 -12.78 17.14
C LEU A 43 5.26 -11.85 15.93
N LEU A 44 4.09 -11.47 15.42
CA LEU A 44 3.97 -10.39 14.46
C LEU A 44 3.85 -9.09 15.23
N ASP A 45 4.59 -8.08 14.81
CA ASP A 45 4.37 -6.70 15.23
C ASP A 45 3.50 -6.02 14.17
N PRO A 46 2.16 -5.92 14.39
CA PRO A 46 1.25 -5.40 13.39
C PRO A 46 1.56 -3.96 13.03
N MET A 47 2.00 -3.15 14.01
CA MET A 47 2.33 -1.76 13.79
C MET A 47 3.49 -1.59 12.80
N HIS A 48 4.53 -2.42 12.90
CA HIS A 48 5.64 -2.37 11.93
C HIS A 48 5.25 -2.91 10.56
N ILE A 49 4.43 -3.95 10.50
CA ILE A 49 3.90 -4.50 9.25
C ILE A 49 3.06 -3.45 8.53
N GLU A 50 2.08 -2.88 9.22
CA GLU A 50 1.23 -1.81 8.71
C GLU A 50 2.09 -0.63 8.28
N ALA A 51 3.03 -0.18 9.11
CA ALA A 51 3.92 0.91 8.74
C ALA A 51 4.69 0.66 7.44
N ASN A 52 5.12 -0.58 7.19
CA ASN A 52 5.80 -0.95 5.95
C ASN A 52 4.85 -0.96 4.75
N VAL A 53 3.64 -1.49 4.93
CA VAL A 53 2.57 -1.48 3.91
C VAL A 53 2.23 -0.04 3.54
N THR A 54 1.90 0.81 4.52
CA THR A 54 1.52 2.21 4.30
C THR A 54 2.66 2.99 3.65
N LYS A 55 3.92 2.83 4.09
CA LYS A 55 5.08 3.48 3.45
C LYS A 55 5.20 3.11 1.98
N SER A 56 4.92 1.86 1.62
CA SER A 56 4.99 1.41 0.24
C SER A 56 3.83 1.96 -0.59
N LEU A 57 2.61 1.85 -0.04
CA LEU A 57 1.37 2.32 -0.64
C LEU A 57 1.41 3.82 -0.93
N THR A 58 1.76 4.65 0.06
CA THR A 58 1.74 6.11 -0.11
C THR A 58 2.77 6.58 -1.13
N LYS A 59 3.97 5.99 -1.15
CA LYS A 59 4.97 6.25 -2.19
C LYS A 59 4.52 5.81 -3.58
N ARG A 60 3.68 4.76 -3.69
CA ARG A 60 3.11 4.30 -4.96
C ARG A 60 2.06 5.29 -5.47
N ILE A 61 1.14 5.72 -4.60
CA ILE A 61 0.08 6.68 -4.91
C ILE A 61 0.65 8.06 -5.27
N PHE A 62 1.74 8.47 -4.64
CA PHE A 62 2.47 9.71 -4.96
C PHE A 62 3.46 9.54 -6.13
N GLY A 63 3.49 8.38 -6.80
CA GLY A 63 4.35 8.12 -7.95
C GLY A 63 5.86 8.10 -7.65
N GLU A 64 6.28 8.13 -6.40
CA GLU A 64 7.71 8.06 -6.02
C GLU A 64 8.31 6.67 -6.21
N LYS A 65 7.47 5.63 -6.12
CA LYS A 65 7.83 4.24 -6.43
C LYS A 65 7.21 3.79 -7.75
N ASP A 66 7.11 4.69 -8.72
CA ASP A 66 6.64 4.37 -10.05
C ASP A 66 7.75 4.42 -11.10
N GLY A 67 8.33 3.27 -11.39
CA GLY A 67 9.38 3.12 -12.40
C GLY A 67 9.27 1.79 -13.14
N LYS A 68 10.18 1.56 -14.09
CA LYS A 68 10.18 0.38 -14.97
C LYS A 68 9.92 -0.95 -14.27
N PRO A 69 10.57 -1.28 -13.13
CA PRO A 69 10.35 -2.58 -12.47
C PRO A 69 8.90 -2.76 -12.02
N ALA A 70 8.29 -1.70 -11.49
CA ALA A 70 6.93 -1.76 -11.00
C ALA A 70 5.89 -1.84 -12.14
N ARG A 71 6.24 -1.31 -13.31
CA ARG A 71 5.41 -1.37 -14.52
C ARG A 71 5.50 -2.73 -15.22
N ARG A 72 6.71 -3.29 -15.30
CA ARG A 72 6.92 -4.68 -15.75
C ARG A 72 6.28 -5.71 -14.83
N ALA A 73 6.23 -5.44 -13.53
CA ALA A 73 5.51 -6.29 -12.60
C ALA A 73 4.01 -6.33 -12.96
N CYS A 74 3.36 -5.19 -13.20
CA CYS A 74 1.96 -5.15 -13.64
C CYS A 74 1.74 -6.00 -14.90
N GLU A 75 2.65 -5.94 -15.86
CA GLU A 75 2.62 -6.75 -17.08
C GLU A 75 2.81 -8.25 -16.81
N GLU A 76 3.79 -8.63 -15.98
CA GLU A 76 4.04 -10.03 -15.58
C GLU A 76 2.87 -10.65 -14.80
N PHE A 77 2.16 -9.82 -14.03
CA PHE A 77 0.95 -10.21 -13.28
C PHE A 77 -0.32 -10.14 -14.12
N GLY A 78 -0.27 -9.64 -15.36
CA GLY A 78 -1.46 -9.49 -16.20
C GLY A 78 -2.48 -8.50 -15.65
N VAL A 79 -2.06 -7.54 -14.81
CA VAL A 79 -2.94 -6.57 -14.15
C VAL A 79 -2.65 -5.15 -14.66
N HIS A 80 -3.67 -4.30 -14.66
CA HIS A 80 -3.57 -2.90 -15.06
C HIS A 80 -2.91 -2.67 -16.43
N PRO A 81 -3.47 -3.23 -17.53
CA PRO A 81 -2.94 -3.06 -18.88
C PRO A 81 -2.77 -1.60 -19.31
N GLU A 82 -3.62 -0.71 -18.81
CA GLU A 82 -3.54 0.74 -18.97
C GLU A 82 -2.24 1.35 -18.41
N ALA A 83 -1.55 0.64 -17.53
CA ALA A 83 -0.32 1.07 -16.89
C ALA A 83 0.94 0.40 -17.47
N TRP A 84 0.84 -0.48 -18.47
CA TRP A 84 2.01 -1.16 -19.03
C TRP A 84 2.91 -0.20 -19.81
N ILE A 85 4.19 -0.59 -19.97
CA ILE A 85 5.15 0.19 -20.74
C ILE A 85 4.76 0.13 -22.21
N GLN A 86 4.60 1.28 -22.85
CA GLN A 86 4.31 1.34 -24.28
C GLN A 86 5.60 1.64 -25.03
N VAL A 87 5.86 0.89 -26.10
CA VAL A 87 7.02 1.09 -26.97
C VAL A 87 6.51 1.62 -28.30
N SER A 88 6.96 2.82 -28.69
CA SER A 88 6.64 3.37 -30.01
C SER A 88 7.45 2.69 -31.11
N ASP A 89 7.06 2.89 -32.37
CA ASP A 89 7.76 2.34 -33.55
C ASP A 89 9.24 2.74 -33.62
N GLY A 90 9.62 3.84 -32.96
CA GLY A 90 11.01 4.30 -32.81
C GLY A 90 11.78 3.71 -31.62
N GLY A 91 11.21 2.74 -30.90
CA GLY A 91 11.83 2.12 -29.72
C GLY A 91 11.80 3.00 -28.45
N ILE A 92 11.04 4.09 -28.44
CA ILE A 92 10.93 4.96 -27.27
C ILE A 92 9.90 4.38 -26.32
N GLU A 93 10.34 4.04 -25.11
CA GLU A 93 9.46 3.63 -24.01
C GLU A 93 8.73 4.84 -23.43
N SER A 94 7.40 4.78 -23.35
CA SER A 94 6.55 5.74 -22.66
C SER A 94 5.83 5.10 -21.47
N PHE A 95 5.55 5.92 -20.46
CA PHE A 95 4.92 5.52 -19.20
C PHE A 95 3.59 6.23 -19.08
N PRO A 96 2.47 5.58 -19.43
CA PRO A 96 1.15 6.17 -19.21
C PRO A 96 0.93 6.44 -17.72
N LEU A 97 0.18 7.49 -17.40
CA LEU A 97 -0.17 7.80 -16.01
C LEU A 97 -0.97 6.63 -15.44
N ALA A 98 -0.45 6.00 -14.39
CA ALA A 98 -1.14 4.87 -13.78
C ALA A 98 -2.40 5.34 -13.02
N PRO A 99 -3.48 4.55 -13.01
CA PRO A 99 -4.76 4.93 -12.40
C PRO A 99 -4.71 5.09 -10.88
N TRP A 100 -3.70 4.51 -10.22
CA TRP A 100 -3.49 4.66 -8.77
C TRP A 100 -2.63 5.87 -8.40
N ILE A 101 -2.08 6.61 -9.37
CA ILE A 101 -1.22 7.77 -9.10
C ILE A 101 -2.07 9.02 -9.07
N LEU A 102 -2.01 9.75 -7.96
CA LEU A 102 -2.64 11.05 -7.84
C LEU A 102 -1.95 12.08 -8.73
N THR A 103 -2.73 12.96 -9.34
CA THR A 103 -2.24 14.17 -10.01
C THR A 103 -1.58 15.11 -9.01
N THR A 104 -0.81 16.08 -9.51
CA THR A 104 -0.14 17.09 -8.68
C THR A 104 -1.12 17.86 -7.79
N GLU A 105 -2.30 18.21 -8.30
CA GLU A 105 -3.31 18.95 -7.54
C GLU A 105 -3.98 18.06 -6.48
N GLU A 106 -4.31 16.82 -6.81
CA GLU A 106 -4.87 15.87 -5.83
C GLU A 106 -3.89 15.55 -4.71
N ARG A 107 -2.58 15.48 -4.98
CA ARG A 107 -1.55 15.32 -3.94
C ARG A 107 -1.55 16.50 -2.97
N LYS A 108 -1.65 17.73 -3.47
CA LYS A 108 -1.74 18.93 -2.62
C LYS A 108 -2.99 18.87 -1.73
N ILE A 109 -4.14 18.52 -2.30
CA ILE A 109 -5.40 18.37 -1.56
C ILE A 109 -5.26 17.30 -0.48
N CYS A 110 -4.73 16.13 -0.82
CA CYS A 110 -4.51 15.02 0.11
C CYS A 110 -3.61 15.46 1.29
N LYS A 111 -2.47 16.09 1.00
CA LYS A 111 -1.55 16.58 2.03
C LYS A 111 -2.18 17.64 2.93
N LYS A 112 -2.91 18.58 2.33
CA LYS A 112 -3.64 19.62 3.06
C LYS A 112 -4.66 19.00 4.02
N ARG A 113 -5.43 18.01 3.56
CA ARG A 113 -6.37 17.28 4.43
C ARG A 113 -5.65 16.62 5.60
N ILE A 114 -4.52 15.94 5.35
CA ILE A 114 -3.73 15.29 6.41
C ILE A 114 -3.21 16.31 7.44
N SER A 115 -2.78 17.50 7.01
CA SER A 115 -2.26 18.52 7.92
C SER A 115 -3.36 19.27 8.71
N GLU A 116 -4.56 19.35 8.16
CA GLU A 116 -5.71 20.01 8.79
C GLU A 116 -6.47 19.12 9.77
N ILE A 117 -6.40 17.79 9.63
CA ILE A 117 -7.06 16.86 10.57
C ILE A 117 -6.61 17.13 12.01
N ARG A 118 -7.61 17.19 12.89
CA ARG A 118 -7.43 17.36 14.33
C ARG A 118 -7.61 16.02 15.02
N PHE A 119 -6.65 15.69 15.89
CA PHE A 119 -6.69 14.50 16.73
C PHE A 119 -6.76 14.90 18.20
N LEU A 120 -7.19 13.97 19.04
CA LEU A 120 -7.00 14.08 20.48
C LEU A 120 -5.50 14.22 20.80
N THR A 121 -5.20 14.95 21.88
CA THR A 121 -3.83 15.26 22.29
C THR A 121 -3.00 13.98 22.40
N GLY A 122 -1.86 13.93 21.70
CA GLY A 122 -0.93 12.79 21.73
C GLY A 122 -1.19 11.71 20.68
N PHE A 123 -2.35 11.68 20.01
CA PHE A 123 -2.66 10.64 19.02
C PHE A 123 -1.94 10.87 17.69
N GLY A 124 -2.12 12.03 17.02
CA GLY A 124 -1.57 12.28 15.68
C GLY A 124 -0.66 13.52 15.58
N SER A 125 0.00 13.91 16.66
CA SER A 125 0.72 15.21 16.76
C SER A 125 1.85 15.38 15.74
N CYS A 126 2.44 14.29 15.25
CA CYS A 126 3.51 14.29 14.25
C CYS A 126 2.99 14.44 12.80
N LEU A 127 1.74 14.05 12.50
CA LEU A 127 1.19 14.13 11.15
C LEU A 127 1.10 15.56 10.65
N ARG A 128 0.53 16.47 11.45
CA ARG A 128 0.44 17.89 11.07
C ARG A 128 1.79 18.45 10.65
N LYS A 129 2.81 18.26 11.49
CA LYS A 129 4.18 18.75 11.23
C LYS A 129 4.81 18.13 9.99
N GLY A 130 4.53 16.83 9.73
CA GLY A 130 5.04 16.14 8.56
C GLY A 130 4.48 16.67 7.24
N PHE A 131 3.21 17.09 7.23
CA PHE A 131 2.47 17.47 6.02
C PHE A 131 2.26 18.99 5.84
N GLU A 132 2.67 19.80 6.81
CA GLU A 132 2.63 21.27 6.72
C GLU A 132 3.59 21.84 5.66
N LYS A 133 4.70 21.14 5.38
CA LYS A 133 5.63 21.52 4.32
C LYS A 133 5.07 21.13 2.95
N ASP A 134 4.98 22.13 2.08
CA ASP A 134 4.66 21.89 0.68
C ASP A 134 5.82 21.19 -0.05
N GLY A 135 5.47 20.34 -1.01
CA GLY A 135 6.43 19.60 -1.83
C GLY A 135 5.78 18.43 -2.56
N PRO A 136 6.44 17.87 -3.59
CA PRO A 136 5.85 16.81 -4.41
C PRO A 136 5.91 15.42 -3.76
N LYS A 137 6.79 15.23 -2.78
CA LYS A 137 7.09 13.91 -2.16
C LYS A 137 6.40 13.72 -0.82
N TRP A 138 6.15 12.47 -0.47
CA TRP A 138 5.70 12.03 0.84
C TRP A 138 6.73 12.37 1.93
N PRO A 139 6.32 12.77 3.14
CA PRO A 139 7.26 13.11 4.22
C PRO A 139 8.14 11.93 4.63
N SER A 140 9.45 12.18 4.79
CA SER A 140 10.44 11.15 5.14
C SER A 140 10.55 10.87 6.65
N ALA A 141 10.10 11.79 7.51
CA ALA A 141 10.35 11.77 8.95
C ALA A 141 9.16 11.27 9.80
N LEU A 142 8.32 10.38 9.26
CA LEU A 142 7.19 9.79 9.98
C LEU A 142 7.60 8.48 10.70
N LYS A 143 7.11 8.28 11.92
CA LYS A 143 7.33 7.07 12.72
C LYS A 143 6.36 5.95 12.33
N SER A 144 6.64 4.71 12.75
CA SER A 144 5.76 3.56 12.49
C SER A 144 4.32 3.82 12.98
N HIS A 145 4.18 4.43 14.16
CA HIS A 145 2.89 4.84 14.71
C HIS A 145 2.12 5.83 13.81
N ASP A 146 2.81 6.77 13.19
CA ASP A 146 2.18 7.75 12.28
C ASP A 146 1.64 7.04 11.04
N TYR A 147 2.39 6.07 10.49
CA TYR A 147 1.94 5.26 9.36
C TYR A 147 0.78 4.34 9.72
N HIS A 148 0.79 3.76 10.92
CA HIS A 148 -0.34 2.98 11.45
C HIS A 148 -1.62 3.84 11.50
N ILE A 149 -1.56 5.03 12.09
CA ILE A 149 -2.70 5.96 12.11
C ILE A 149 -3.12 6.36 10.69
N LEU A 150 -2.15 6.59 9.80
CA LEU A 150 -2.43 6.94 8.42
C LEU A 150 -3.27 5.87 7.73
N LEU A 151 -2.88 4.61 7.86
CA LEU A 151 -3.59 3.49 7.24
C LEU A 151 -4.99 3.31 7.84
N GLN A 152 -5.07 3.21 9.17
CA GLN A 152 -6.31 2.83 9.86
C GLN A 152 -7.38 3.92 9.82
N TYR A 153 -7.00 5.20 9.82
CA TYR A 153 -7.97 6.29 10.09
C TYR A 153 -7.93 7.44 9.08
N VAL A 154 -6.76 7.74 8.49
CA VAL A 154 -6.58 9.02 7.80
C VAL A 154 -6.67 8.88 6.28
N LEU A 155 -6.01 7.88 5.70
CA LEU A 155 -5.94 7.71 4.26
C LEU A 155 -7.32 7.54 3.60
N PRO A 156 -8.25 6.71 4.11
CA PRO A 156 -9.58 6.57 3.52
C PRO A 156 -10.34 7.91 3.45
N ILE A 157 -10.21 8.74 4.50
CA ILE A 157 -10.85 10.05 4.59
C ILE A 157 -10.17 11.04 3.64
N CYS A 158 -8.84 11.11 3.67
CA CYS A 158 -8.08 12.09 2.89
C CYS A 158 -8.16 11.82 1.38
N LEU A 159 -8.33 10.57 0.97
CA LEU A 159 -8.42 10.18 -0.43
C LEU A 159 -9.84 10.24 -0.99
N GLN A 160 -10.85 10.56 -0.19
CA GLN A 160 -12.23 10.65 -0.66
C GLN A 160 -12.37 11.68 -1.79
N GLY A 161 -12.85 11.23 -2.96
CA GLY A 161 -12.96 12.05 -4.18
C GLY A 161 -11.63 12.38 -4.86
N LEU A 162 -10.52 11.74 -4.47
CA LEU A 162 -9.22 11.84 -5.15
C LEU A 162 -8.89 10.52 -5.86
N GLY A 163 -8.23 10.59 -7.01
CA GLY A 163 -7.84 9.43 -7.80
C GLY A 163 -9.03 8.64 -8.36
N THR A 164 -8.77 7.40 -8.74
CA THR A 164 -9.78 6.47 -9.26
C THR A 164 -10.65 5.88 -8.16
N GLN A 165 -11.85 5.40 -8.53
CA GLN A 165 -12.75 4.71 -7.60
C GLN A 165 -12.10 3.43 -7.05
N ASP A 166 -11.51 2.63 -7.93
CA ASP A 166 -10.80 1.39 -7.58
C ASP A 166 -9.69 1.62 -6.53
N LEU A 167 -8.94 2.72 -6.65
CA LEU A 167 -7.93 3.10 -5.65
C LEU A 167 -8.56 3.34 -4.27
N ARG A 168 -9.69 4.04 -4.22
CA ARG A 168 -10.36 4.35 -2.96
C ARG A 168 -10.94 3.11 -2.31
N ASP A 169 -11.60 2.28 -3.09
CA ASP A 169 -12.21 1.03 -2.61
C ASP A 169 -11.12 0.10 -2.07
N ALA A 170 -10.02 -0.06 -2.80
CA ALA A 170 -8.88 -0.86 -2.36
C ALA A 170 -8.24 -0.35 -1.05
N ILE A 171 -8.33 0.95 -0.73
CA ILE A 171 -7.78 1.51 0.51
C ILE A 171 -8.77 1.40 1.66
N CYS A 172 -10.07 1.50 1.38
CA CYS A 172 -11.12 1.30 2.37
C CYS A 172 -11.23 -0.16 2.84
N ASP A 173 -10.88 -1.11 1.98
CA ASP A 173 -10.96 -2.55 2.25
C ASP A 173 -9.71 -3.13 2.94
N LEU A 174 -8.68 -2.31 3.23
CA LEU A 174 -7.45 -2.71 3.94
C LEU A 174 -7.63 -2.79 5.45
#